data_AF-A0A328ZV41-F1
#
_entry.id   AF-A0A328ZV41-F1
#
_cell.length_a   1.000
_cell.length_b   1.000
_cell.length_c   1.000
_cell.angle_alpha   90.00
_cell.angle_beta   90.00
_cell.angle_gamma   90.00
#
_symmetry.space_group_name_H-M   'P 1'
#
loop_
_entity.id
_entity.type
_entity.pdbx_description
1 polymer ?
#
loop_
_entity_poly.entity_id
_entity_poly.type
_entity_poly.pdbx_seq_one_letter_code
_entity_poly.pdbx_strand_id
1 'polypeptide(L)'
;MIENVHAATPPLPGARAAEAHGAAPGGFQPTREEILRQCAAADARWAASPGRNLVLLFDGTGNILGNEQDTNIVKLLRMLDKGPDPQGLEPEQLVYYDPGVGTANTFPAANPASRANEAVERLSGLAMGSGVFQNIARAYEFLVRTHREGDRIYLLGFSRGAFTARSVAGMLNLYGLMHPEGLPLLDSLVRTYFAPRGRHNPSGTRQREDFARDVFDNFSLGRAPLVHFVGVWDTVAAIGSGVLGGITITDPGEFARKRFAHVRHAMSLHESRAAYAPSRYVDPRFTAQERPHRSFEQRWFRGVHSDVGGSYARDGLSNITLRWMVDEALAQGLRADRARLRPGDPLTPMHDQAYDCPYWVWTGLDARERHPSDVIDASALPVAAAVPAQQVPRTQPWRTIGRVLPLVVAALFAAVIGVQRDACALDGAPAWARLLPSAYQLTAHWHAAWNLSCGDTDALRRAIAWDWALIAAYTLWLAYPVAWALRRLVARAIPRGRRLGWLPRHAHWLMALLVVSDVVENLAMPHMQAPGWATVVSAACALKLLGLALLATVLARGALARSPYTPAPPTPRESRLH
;
A
#
# COMPACT_ATOMS: atom_id res chain seq x y z
N MET A 1 -56.46 42.78 -41.42
CA MET A 1 -56.34 44.24 -41.53
C MET A 1 -55.85 44.77 -40.20
N ILE A 2 -54.92 45.71 -40.28
CA ILE A 2 -54.05 46.24 -39.22
C ILE A 2 -54.88 47.07 -38.22
N GLU A 3 -54.59 47.00 -36.92
CA GLU A 3 -54.20 48.17 -36.09
C GLU A 3 -54.02 47.85 -34.59
N ASN A 4 -52.80 48.18 -34.13
CA ASN A 4 -52.39 48.83 -32.88
C ASN A 4 -52.96 48.39 -31.52
N VAL A 5 -52.10 47.81 -30.68
CA VAL A 5 -52.24 47.81 -29.22
C VAL A 5 -50.95 48.34 -28.58
N HIS A 6 -51.08 49.47 -27.88
CA HIS A 6 -50.06 50.05 -27.01
C HIS A 6 -50.03 49.38 -25.63
N ALA A 7 -48.81 49.10 -25.19
CA ALA A 7 -48.25 49.04 -23.83
C ALA A 7 -49.18 48.92 -22.60
N ALA A 8 -48.97 47.84 -21.84
CA ALA A 8 -49.07 47.84 -20.36
C ALA A 8 -48.10 46.80 -19.77
N THR A 9 -47.18 47.27 -18.94
CA THR A 9 -46.18 46.47 -18.20
C THR A 9 -46.82 45.86 -16.94
N PRO A 10 -46.68 44.54 -16.66
CA PRO A 10 -47.11 43.97 -15.38
C PRO A 10 -46.00 44.03 -14.29
N PRO A 11 -46.37 44.00 -13.00
CA PRO A 11 -45.45 44.27 -11.89
C PRO A 11 -44.63 43.05 -11.46
N LEU A 12 -43.44 43.32 -10.90
CA LEU A 12 -42.51 42.35 -10.31
C LEU A 12 -43.08 41.73 -9.00
N PRO A 13 -42.97 40.40 -8.78
CA PRO A 13 -43.30 39.79 -7.50
C PRO A 13 -42.11 39.77 -6.52
N GLY A 14 -42.33 40.44 -5.39
CA GLY A 14 -41.87 40.18 -4.02
C GLY A 14 -40.68 39.26 -3.76
N ALA A 15 -39.58 39.88 -3.32
CA ALA A 15 -38.49 39.25 -2.60
C ALA A 15 -38.98 38.77 -1.21
N ARG A 16 -38.95 37.45 -0.96
CA ARG A 16 -38.81 36.91 0.40
C ARG A 16 -37.32 36.72 0.65
N ALA A 17 -36.80 37.53 1.57
CA ALA A 17 -35.45 37.44 2.08
C ALA A 17 -35.25 36.06 2.75
N ALA A 18 -34.48 35.20 2.10
CA ALA A 18 -33.76 34.15 2.78
C ALA A 18 -32.58 34.84 3.49
N GLU A 19 -32.57 34.80 4.83
CA GLU A 19 -31.42 35.20 5.63
C GLU A 19 -30.25 34.28 5.29
N ALA A 20 -29.44 34.71 4.33
CA ALA A 20 -28.14 34.13 4.05
C ALA A 20 -27.20 34.50 5.19
N HIS A 21 -27.13 33.64 6.21
CA HIS A 21 -25.99 33.64 7.12
C HIS A 21 -24.72 33.43 6.29
N GLY A 22 -23.83 34.41 6.33
CA GLY A 22 -22.56 34.42 5.63
C GLY A 22 -21.72 33.19 5.96
N ALA A 23 -21.76 32.20 5.08
CA ALA A 23 -20.84 31.08 5.11
C ALA A 23 -19.53 31.51 4.45
N ALA A 24 -18.45 31.56 5.23
CA ALA A 24 -17.09 31.63 4.73
C ALA A 24 -16.84 30.51 3.69
N PRO A 25 -15.88 30.68 2.75
CA PRO A 25 -15.55 29.67 1.74
C PRO A 25 -15.00 28.41 2.43
N GLY A 26 -15.90 27.49 2.79
CA GLY A 26 -15.63 26.34 3.66
C GLY A 26 -16.88 25.63 4.23
N GLY A 27 -18.09 26.20 4.05
CA GLY A 27 -19.35 25.76 4.67
C GLY A 27 -20.01 24.45 4.20
N PHE A 28 -19.24 23.43 3.81
CA PHE A 28 -19.79 22.08 3.53
C PHE A 28 -19.38 21.01 4.56
N GLN A 29 -18.25 21.23 5.25
CA GLN A 29 -17.77 20.28 6.26
C GLN A 29 -18.33 20.64 7.63
N PRO A 30 -18.85 19.68 8.40
CA PRO A 30 -19.41 19.94 9.71
C PRO A 30 -18.33 20.45 10.66
N THR A 31 -18.72 21.34 11.57
CA THR A 31 -17.82 21.81 12.63
C THR A 31 -17.58 20.69 13.65
N ARG A 32 -16.47 20.79 14.39
CA ARG A 32 -16.15 19.83 15.46
C ARG A 32 -17.22 19.78 16.55
N GLU A 33 -17.81 20.94 16.85
CA GLU A 33 -18.91 21.07 17.81
C GLU A 33 -20.19 20.41 17.29
N GLU A 34 -20.51 20.58 16.01
CA GLU A 34 -21.67 19.93 15.41
C GLU A 34 -21.53 18.40 15.40
N ILE A 35 -20.34 17.88 15.09
CA ILE A 35 -20.05 16.44 15.19
C ILE A 35 -20.22 15.96 16.63
N LEU A 36 -19.71 16.70 17.61
CA LEU A 36 -19.87 16.35 19.03
C LEU A 36 -21.34 16.27 19.42
N ARG A 37 -22.16 17.25 19.01
CA ARG A 37 -23.60 17.25 19.25
C ARG A 37 -24.29 16.04 18.60
N GLN A 38 -23.89 15.68 17.38
CA GLN A 38 -24.40 14.49 16.70
C GLN A 38 -24.02 13.21 17.44
N CYS A 39 -22.78 13.08 17.90
CA CYS A 39 -22.32 11.91 18.68
C CYS A 39 -23.08 11.79 20.01
N ALA A 40 -23.19 12.89 20.78
CA ALA A 40 -23.94 12.89 22.04
C ALA A 40 -25.42 12.54 21.84
N ALA A 41 -26.05 13.07 20.79
CA ALA A 41 -27.44 12.72 20.45
C ALA A 41 -27.58 11.26 20.02
N ALA A 42 -26.59 10.71 19.30
CA ALA A 42 -26.59 9.30 18.91
C ALA A 42 -26.43 8.37 20.12
N ASP A 43 -25.56 8.71 21.07
CA ASP A 43 -25.38 7.95 22.31
C ASP A 43 -26.63 7.99 23.19
N ALA A 44 -27.27 9.15 23.33
CA ALA A 44 -28.52 9.29 24.06
C ALA A 44 -29.65 8.47 23.42
N ARG A 45 -29.79 8.51 22.09
CA ARG A 45 -30.76 7.67 21.36
C ARG A 45 -30.48 6.18 21.57
N TRP A 46 -29.22 5.78 21.46
CA TRP A 46 -28.83 4.39 21.65
C TRP A 46 -29.11 3.89 23.06
N ALA A 47 -28.86 4.71 24.08
CA ALA A 47 -29.15 4.37 25.47
C ALA A 47 -30.67 4.24 25.75
N ALA A 48 -31.50 5.04 25.06
CA ALA A 48 -32.95 4.99 25.20
C ALA A 48 -33.58 3.80 24.45
N SER A 49 -33.12 3.53 23.22
CA SER A 49 -33.60 2.44 22.38
C SER A 49 -32.50 2.04 21.38
N PRO A 50 -31.74 0.97 21.66
CA PRO A 50 -30.69 0.50 20.77
C PRO A 50 -31.22 0.13 19.38
N GLY A 51 -30.57 0.65 18.34
CA GLY A 51 -30.79 0.22 16.95
C GLY A 51 -29.99 -1.03 16.62
N ARG A 52 -29.71 -1.26 15.34
CA ARG A 52 -28.91 -2.41 14.88
C ARG A 52 -27.45 -2.01 14.72
N ASN A 53 -26.54 -2.98 14.84
CA ASN A 53 -25.16 -2.82 14.42
C ASN A 53 -25.01 -3.27 12.96
N LEU A 54 -24.63 -2.36 12.05
CA LEU A 54 -24.23 -2.71 10.69
C LEU A 54 -22.71 -2.89 10.65
N VAL A 55 -22.25 -4.14 10.57
CA VAL A 55 -20.82 -4.49 10.64
C VAL A 55 -20.30 -4.86 9.26
N LEU A 56 -19.56 -3.94 8.64
CA LEU A 56 -18.95 -4.15 7.33
C LEU A 56 -17.47 -4.51 7.53
N LEU A 57 -17.11 -5.69 7.03
CA LEU A 57 -15.80 -6.31 7.14
C LEU A 57 -15.12 -6.36 5.77
N PHE A 58 -13.96 -5.73 5.64
CA PHE A 58 -13.23 -5.59 4.38
C PHE A 58 -11.87 -6.28 4.44
N ASP A 59 -11.73 -7.38 3.71
CA ASP A 59 -10.51 -8.18 3.73
C ASP A 59 -9.40 -7.63 2.81
N GLY A 60 -8.18 -8.11 3.03
CA GLY A 60 -7.06 -7.93 2.11
C GLY A 60 -7.23 -8.78 0.84
N THR A 61 -6.55 -8.39 -0.23
CA THR A 61 -6.55 -9.08 -1.52
C THR A 61 -6.00 -10.49 -1.48
N GLY A 62 -6.60 -11.36 -2.29
CA GLY A 62 -6.08 -12.70 -2.57
C GLY A 62 -6.41 -13.72 -1.48
N ASN A 63 -7.29 -13.38 -0.54
CA ASN A 63 -7.68 -14.25 0.55
C ASN A 63 -8.98 -14.97 0.20
N ILE A 64 -8.88 -16.27 -0.10
CA ILE A 64 -10.05 -17.15 -0.23
C ILE A 64 -10.20 -17.87 1.12
N LEU A 65 -11.40 -17.79 1.70
CA LEU A 65 -11.77 -18.49 2.94
C LEU A 65 -11.40 -19.97 2.87
N GLY A 66 -10.75 -20.50 3.92
CA GLY A 66 -10.61 -21.96 4.10
C GLY A 66 -9.19 -22.53 4.22
N ASN A 67 -8.15 -21.71 4.27
CA ASN A 67 -6.78 -22.17 4.55
C ASN A 67 -6.37 -21.82 5.99
N GLU A 68 -5.32 -22.47 6.53
CA GLU A 68 -4.73 -22.22 7.87
C GLU A 68 -4.14 -20.79 8.05
N GLN A 69 -4.45 -19.87 7.14
CA GLN A 69 -3.84 -18.56 6.96
C GLN A 69 -4.93 -17.47 6.89
N ASP A 70 -5.86 -17.49 7.83
CA ASP A 70 -6.93 -16.48 7.87
C ASP A 70 -6.41 -15.09 8.28
N THR A 71 -7.04 -14.06 7.74
CA THR A 71 -6.84 -12.68 8.20
C THR A 71 -7.56 -12.44 9.51
N ASN A 72 -7.17 -11.36 10.20
CA ASN A 72 -7.89 -10.89 11.37
C ASN A 72 -9.34 -10.50 11.05
N ILE A 73 -9.64 -10.13 9.81
CA ILE A 73 -11.01 -9.87 9.34
C ILE A 73 -11.83 -11.16 9.33
N VAL A 74 -11.31 -12.24 8.75
CA VAL A 74 -12.00 -13.55 8.72
C VAL A 74 -12.12 -14.13 10.13
N LYS A 75 -11.06 -14.02 10.94
CA LYS A 75 -11.09 -14.45 12.34
C LYS A 75 -12.20 -13.71 13.09
N LEU A 76 -12.28 -12.38 12.96
CA LEU A 76 -13.36 -11.58 13.55
C LEU A 76 -14.74 -11.99 13.01
N LEU A 77 -14.89 -12.17 11.69
CA LEU A 77 -16.15 -12.62 11.07
C LEU A 77 -16.69 -13.92 11.70
N ARG A 78 -15.81 -14.84 12.09
CA ARG A 78 -16.17 -16.11 12.75
C ARG A 78 -16.48 -15.96 14.24
N MET A 79 -16.09 -14.84 14.84
CA MET A 79 -16.36 -14.51 16.24
C MET A 79 -17.61 -13.66 16.43
N LEU A 80 -18.04 -12.90 15.40
CA LEU A 80 -19.22 -12.07 15.49
C LEU A 80 -20.45 -12.90 15.84
N ASP A 81 -21.21 -12.39 16.80
CA ASP A 81 -22.54 -12.90 17.10
C ASP A 81 -23.50 -12.38 16.02
N LYS A 82 -24.01 -13.31 15.20
CA LYS A 82 -24.84 -13.03 14.03
C LYS A 82 -26.23 -13.56 14.29
N GLY A 83 -27.17 -12.66 14.56
CA GLY A 83 -28.57 -13.02 14.73
C GLY A 83 -29.30 -12.13 15.70
N PRO A 84 -30.63 -12.26 15.76
CA PRO A 84 -31.42 -11.64 16.81
C PRO A 84 -31.00 -12.24 18.15
N ASP A 85 -30.85 -11.40 19.16
CA ASP A 85 -30.76 -11.91 20.53
C ASP A 85 -32.10 -12.54 20.92
N PRO A 86 -32.17 -13.83 21.29
CA PRO A 86 -33.42 -14.48 21.69
C PRO A 86 -34.14 -13.76 22.83
N GLN A 87 -33.41 -13.04 23.67
CA GLN A 87 -33.97 -12.28 24.81
C GLN A 87 -34.31 -10.83 24.45
N GLY A 88 -33.91 -10.35 23.27
CA GLY A 88 -34.11 -8.97 22.82
C GLY A 88 -33.39 -7.91 23.67
N LEU A 89 -32.41 -8.31 24.48
CA LEU A 89 -31.62 -7.45 25.35
C LEU A 89 -30.44 -6.81 24.58
N GLU A 90 -29.95 -7.51 23.55
CA GLU A 90 -28.80 -7.10 22.76
C GLU A 90 -29.19 -6.70 21.32
N PRO A 91 -28.53 -5.67 20.74
CA PRO A 91 -28.84 -5.17 19.40
C PRO A 91 -28.54 -6.20 18.32
N GLU A 92 -29.44 -6.37 17.35
CA GLU A 92 -29.21 -7.20 16.16
C GLU A 92 -27.94 -6.73 15.40
N GLN A 93 -27.13 -7.68 14.90
CA GLN A 93 -25.97 -7.36 14.05
C GLN A 93 -26.16 -7.87 12.62
N LEU A 94 -26.16 -6.95 11.67
CA LEU A 94 -26.14 -7.26 10.23
C LEU A 94 -24.70 -7.18 9.73
N VAL A 95 -24.19 -8.31 9.22
CA VAL A 95 -22.79 -8.44 8.82
C VAL A 95 -22.66 -8.47 7.30
N TYR A 96 -21.84 -7.57 6.77
CA TYR A 96 -21.40 -7.56 5.36
C TYR A 96 -19.93 -7.94 5.32
N TYR A 97 -19.55 -8.88 4.45
CA TYR A 97 -18.16 -9.28 4.25
C TYR A 97 -17.74 -9.10 2.80
N ASP A 98 -16.64 -8.39 2.61
CA ASP A 98 -15.96 -8.20 1.33
C ASP A 98 -14.64 -8.99 1.36
N PRO A 99 -14.43 -9.96 0.46
CA PRO A 99 -13.24 -10.80 0.43
C PRO A 99 -11.98 -10.11 -0.13
N GLY A 100 -12.04 -8.80 -0.42
CA GLY A 100 -10.96 -8.04 -1.03
C GLY A 100 -10.89 -8.19 -2.56
N VAL A 101 -9.96 -7.44 -3.17
CA VAL A 101 -9.75 -7.49 -4.63
C VAL A 101 -8.91 -8.69 -5.06
N GLY A 102 -9.09 -9.16 -6.29
CA GLY A 102 -8.33 -10.29 -6.84
C GLY A 102 -8.71 -11.66 -6.28
N THR A 103 -9.74 -11.74 -5.43
CA THR A 103 -10.33 -13.00 -4.97
C THR A 103 -11.12 -13.57 -6.14
N ALA A 104 -10.49 -14.49 -6.86
CA ALA A 104 -11.03 -15.12 -8.04
C ALA A 104 -12.33 -15.88 -7.71
N ASN A 105 -13.47 -15.29 -8.04
CA ASN A 105 -14.74 -16.02 -8.25
C ASN A 105 -14.78 -16.67 -9.65
N THR A 106 -13.62 -16.90 -10.28
CA THR A 106 -13.50 -17.59 -11.56
C THR A 106 -13.51 -19.10 -11.33
N PHE A 107 -14.26 -19.82 -12.17
CA PHE A 107 -14.26 -21.28 -12.19
C PHE A 107 -12.82 -21.82 -12.35
N PRO A 108 -12.47 -22.94 -11.70
CA PRO A 108 -11.12 -23.49 -11.76
C PRO A 108 -10.70 -23.75 -13.21
N ALA A 109 -9.49 -23.29 -13.55
CA ALA A 109 -8.90 -23.46 -14.87
C ALA A 109 -8.90 -24.93 -15.32
N ALA A 110 -9.63 -25.22 -16.40
CA ALA A 110 -9.79 -26.57 -16.95
C ALA A 110 -8.53 -27.10 -17.65
N ASN A 111 -7.56 -26.25 -17.99
CA ASN A 111 -6.37 -26.62 -18.76
C ASN A 111 -5.14 -25.71 -18.47
N PRO A 112 -3.91 -26.13 -18.85
CA PRO A 112 -2.68 -25.39 -18.53
C PRO A 112 -2.64 -23.97 -19.09
N ALA A 113 -3.25 -23.75 -20.27
CA ALA A 113 -3.36 -22.43 -20.89
C ALA A 113 -4.28 -21.49 -20.10
N SER A 114 -5.41 -21.98 -19.56
CA SER A 114 -6.27 -21.17 -18.68
C SER A 114 -5.60 -20.86 -17.34
N ARG A 115 -4.72 -21.71 -16.81
CA ARG A 115 -3.91 -21.38 -15.62
C ARG A 115 -2.92 -20.24 -15.88
N ALA A 116 -2.29 -20.22 -17.05
CA ALA A 116 -1.39 -19.14 -17.44
C ALA A 116 -2.15 -17.82 -17.63
N ASN A 117 -3.30 -17.86 -18.30
CA ASN A 117 -4.18 -16.69 -18.46
C ASN A 117 -4.73 -16.20 -17.11
N GLU A 118 -5.11 -17.10 -16.20
CA GLU A 118 -5.57 -16.75 -14.85
C GLU A 118 -4.44 -16.14 -14.01
N ALA A 119 -3.20 -16.62 -14.16
CA ALA A 119 -2.03 -16.01 -13.52
C ALA A 119 -1.77 -14.60 -14.06
N VAL A 120 -1.92 -14.39 -15.38
CA VAL A 120 -1.80 -13.08 -16.04
C VAL A 120 -2.93 -12.14 -15.64
N GLU A 121 -4.18 -12.62 -15.55
CA GLU A 121 -5.34 -11.84 -15.09
C GLU A 121 -5.25 -11.49 -13.61
N ARG A 122 -4.76 -12.40 -12.77
CA ARG A 122 -4.47 -12.11 -11.36
C ARG A 122 -3.37 -11.06 -11.25
N LEU A 123 -2.30 -11.17 -12.03
CA LEU A 123 -1.23 -10.16 -12.08
C LEU A 123 -1.72 -8.80 -12.60
N SER A 124 -2.58 -8.77 -13.62
CA SER A 124 -3.14 -7.54 -14.19
C SER A 124 -4.17 -6.90 -13.25
N GLY A 125 -5.01 -7.69 -12.57
CA GLY A 125 -5.94 -7.24 -11.54
C GLY A 125 -5.26 -6.79 -10.24
N LEU A 126 -4.05 -7.30 -9.96
CA LEU A 126 -3.16 -6.79 -8.90
C LEU A 126 -2.52 -5.45 -9.28
N ALA A 127 -2.35 -5.19 -10.59
CA ALA A 127 -1.72 -3.97 -11.13
C ALA A 127 -2.71 -2.84 -11.44
N MET A 128 -3.98 -3.15 -11.75
CA MET A 128 -5.04 -2.16 -11.99
C MET A 128 -6.04 -2.17 -10.84
N GLY A 129 -6.18 -1.03 -10.13
CA GLY A 129 -7.09 -0.86 -8.99
C GLY A 129 -8.60 -0.94 -9.31
N SER A 130 -8.99 -1.54 -10.45
CA SER A 130 -10.39 -1.65 -10.91
C SER A 130 -11.27 -2.26 -9.83
N GLY A 131 -10.86 -3.40 -9.26
CA GLY A 131 -11.59 -4.14 -8.22
C GLY A 131 -11.99 -3.33 -6.98
N VAL A 132 -11.14 -2.39 -6.56
CA VAL A 132 -11.35 -1.69 -5.28
C VAL A 132 -12.53 -0.73 -5.38
N PHE A 133 -12.68 -0.07 -6.53
CA PHE A 133 -13.79 0.84 -6.75
C PHE A 133 -15.13 0.13 -6.69
N GLN A 134 -15.24 -1.10 -7.24
CA GLN A 134 -16.47 -1.87 -7.13
C GLN A 134 -16.75 -2.31 -5.69
N ASN A 135 -15.72 -2.68 -4.92
CA ASN A 135 -15.90 -3.06 -3.51
C ASN A 135 -16.37 -1.86 -2.66
N ILE A 136 -15.82 -0.66 -2.90
CA ILE A 136 -16.30 0.59 -2.27
C ILE A 136 -17.76 0.86 -2.65
N ALA A 137 -18.08 0.78 -3.94
CA ALA A 137 -19.44 1.00 -4.44
C ALA A 137 -20.44 0.04 -3.78
N ARG A 138 -20.19 -1.27 -3.84
CA ARG A 138 -21.08 -2.30 -3.26
C ARG A 138 -21.32 -2.11 -1.77
N ALA A 139 -20.29 -1.75 -1.02
CA ALA A 139 -20.42 -1.50 0.41
C ALA A 139 -21.21 -0.22 0.72
N TYR A 140 -21.02 0.84 -0.06
CA TYR A 140 -21.83 2.05 0.06
C TYR A 140 -23.30 1.77 -0.34
N GLU A 141 -23.53 1.01 -1.42
CA GLU A 141 -24.87 0.56 -1.82
C GLU A 141 -25.55 -0.27 -0.72
N PHE A 142 -24.82 -1.19 -0.09
CA PHE A 142 -25.33 -1.96 1.06
C PHE A 142 -25.84 -1.04 2.16
N LEU A 143 -25.10 0.01 2.50
CA LEU A 143 -25.54 1.00 3.48
C LEU A 143 -26.78 1.77 3.02
N VAL A 144 -26.83 2.21 1.75
CA VAL A 144 -27.98 2.93 1.18
C VAL A 144 -29.26 2.11 1.32
N ARG A 145 -29.18 0.81 1.04
CA ARG A 145 -30.32 -0.10 1.08
C ARG A 145 -30.71 -0.56 2.48
N THR A 146 -29.75 -0.65 3.40
CA THR A 146 -29.93 -1.37 4.67
C THR A 146 -30.07 -0.43 5.87
N HIS A 147 -29.38 0.70 5.87
CA HIS A 147 -29.28 1.57 7.03
C HIS A 147 -30.62 2.23 7.35
N ARG A 148 -30.96 2.22 8.64
CA ARG A 148 -32.11 2.89 9.24
C ARG A 148 -31.62 3.86 10.31
N GLU A 149 -32.46 4.83 10.65
CA GLU A 149 -32.14 5.73 11.76
C GLU A 149 -31.98 4.95 13.07
N GLY A 150 -30.97 5.29 13.85
CA GLY A 150 -30.60 4.59 15.08
C GLY A 150 -29.58 3.46 14.90
N ASP A 151 -29.33 3.00 13.67
CA ASP A 151 -28.28 2.01 13.42
C ASP A 151 -26.87 2.58 13.69
N ARG A 152 -25.97 1.72 14.18
CA ARG A 152 -24.54 2.02 14.33
C ARG A 152 -23.74 1.36 13.21
N ILE A 153 -22.92 2.14 12.50
CA ILE A 153 -22.08 1.65 11.40
C ILE A 153 -20.68 1.33 11.91
N TYR A 154 -20.25 0.07 11.75
CA TYR A 154 -18.90 -0.40 12.02
C TYR A 154 -18.21 -0.74 10.70
N LEU A 155 -17.06 -0.13 10.45
CA LEU A 155 -16.25 -0.37 9.26
C LEU A 155 -14.91 -0.92 9.71
N LEU A 156 -14.67 -2.22 9.49
CA LEU A 156 -13.39 -2.85 9.83
C LEU A 156 -12.68 -3.37 8.59
N GLY A 157 -11.38 -3.13 8.48
CA GLY A 157 -10.63 -3.56 7.29
C GLY A 157 -9.15 -3.80 7.50
N PHE A 158 -8.56 -4.66 6.68
CA PHE A 158 -7.11 -4.92 6.65
C PHE A 158 -6.51 -4.52 5.30
N SER A 159 -5.34 -3.87 5.29
CA SER A 159 -4.57 -3.58 4.07
C SER A 159 -5.34 -2.74 3.05
N ARG A 160 -5.64 -3.30 1.87
CA ARG A 160 -6.53 -2.70 0.86
C ARG A 160 -7.98 -2.70 1.32
N GLY A 161 -8.42 -3.68 2.10
CA GLY A 161 -9.72 -3.63 2.78
C GLY A 161 -9.82 -2.48 3.78
N ALA A 162 -8.72 -2.15 4.49
CA ALA A 162 -8.66 -0.96 5.34
C ALA A 162 -8.78 0.34 4.51
N PHE A 163 -8.17 0.37 3.32
CA PHE A 163 -8.37 1.47 2.37
C PHE A 163 -9.83 1.57 1.93
N THR A 164 -10.49 0.44 1.62
CA THR A 164 -11.92 0.39 1.28
C THR A 164 -12.78 0.91 2.42
N ALA A 165 -12.59 0.39 3.64
CA ALA A 165 -13.32 0.80 4.85
C ALA A 165 -13.23 2.31 5.07
N ARG A 166 -12.03 2.88 4.96
CA ARG A 166 -11.78 4.31 5.12
C ARG A 166 -12.36 5.14 3.98
N SER A 167 -12.38 4.60 2.76
CA SER A 167 -12.97 5.26 1.60
C SER A 167 -14.48 5.32 1.71
N VAL A 168 -15.13 4.23 2.13
CA VAL A 168 -16.58 4.19 2.43
C VAL A 168 -16.91 5.18 3.54
N ALA A 169 -16.13 5.19 4.64
CA ALA A 169 -16.28 6.17 5.71
C ALA A 169 -16.16 7.61 5.18
N GLY A 170 -15.16 7.87 4.34
CA GLY A 170 -14.94 9.17 3.72
C GLY A 170 -16.08 9.59 2.78
N MET A 171 -16.65 8.64 2.02
CA MET A 171 -17.83 8.89 1.17
C MET A 171 -19.06 9.22 2.01
N LEU A 172 -19.31 8.53 3.12
CA LEU A 172 -20.40 8.89 4.04
C LEU A 172 -20.19 10.29 4.62
N ASN A 173 -18.96 10.66 4.95
CA ASN A 173 -18.64 11.99 5.44
C ASN A 173 -18.81 13.08 4.37
N LEU A 174 -18.44 12.77 3.12
CA LEU A 174 -18.42 13.72 2.02
C LEU A 174 -19.77 13.86 1.32
N TYR A 175 -20.50 12.77 1.09
CA TYR A 175 -21.75 12.76 0.33
C TYR A 175 -22.98 12.58 1.21
N GLY A 176 -22.82 12.22 2.49
CA GLY A 176 -23.92 11.70 3.29
C GLY A 176 -24.25 10.26 2.86
N LEU A 177 -25.46 9.82 3.19
CA LEU A 177 -26.01 8.55 2.75
C LEU A 177 -27.16 8.82 1.77
N MET A 178 -26.90 8.62 0.48
CA MET A 178 -27.90 8.93 -0.55
C MET A 178 -29.13 8.05 -0.44
N HIS A 179 -30.25 8.55 -0.95
CA HIS A 179 -31.46 7.78 -1.16
C HIS A 179 -31.28 6.76 -2.31
N PRO A 180 -32.01 5.62 -2.30
CA PRO A 180 -31.85 4.55 -3.28
C PRO A 180 -31.97 4.99 -4.75
N GLU A 181 -32.75 6.02 -5.03
CA GLU A 181 -32.94 6.62 -6.35
C GLU A 181 -31.64 7.23 -6.92
N GLY A 182 -30.69 7.59 -6.05
CA GLY A 182 -29.38 8.11 -6.42
C GLY A 182 -28.35 7.03 -6.78
N LEU A 183 -28.64 5.73 -6.56
CA LEU A 183 -27.70 4.64 -6.82
C LEU A 183 -27.10 4.60 -8.23
N PRO A 184 -27.81 4.98 -9.32
CA PRO A 184 -27.21 5.09 -10.65
C PRO A 184 -26.01 6.04 -10.73
N LEU A 185 -25.87 6.98 -9.79
CA LEU A 185 -24.73 7.90 -9.72
C LEU A 185 -23.50 7.32 -9.02
N LEU A 186 -23.62 6.17 -8.36
CA LEU A 186 -22.62 5.65 -7.43
C LEU A 186 -21.20 5.55 -8.02
N ASP A 187 -21.07 5.09 -9.26
CA ASP A 187 -19.78 5.04 -9.95
C ASP A 187 -19.13 6.43 -10.08
N SER A 188 -19.94 7.45 -10.39
CA SER A 188 -19.49 8.84 -10.45
C SER A 188 -19.09 9.37 -9.07
N LEU A 189 -19.80 8.99 -8.00
CA LEU A 189 -19.45 9.35 -6.63
C LEU A 189 -18.09 8.75 -6.23
N VAL A 190 -17.88 7.46 -6.50
CA VAL A 190 -16.60 6.78 -6.20
C VAL A 190 -15.46 7.45 -6.98
N ARG A 191 -15.61 7.69 -8.28
CA ARG A 191 -14.59 8.37 -9.10
C ARG A 191 -14.29 9.77 -8.60
N THR A 192 -15.32 10.54 -8.26
CA THR A 192 -15.17 11.91 -7.76
C THR A 192 -14.55 11.95 -6.38
N TYR A 193 -14.81 10.95 -5.52
CA TYR A 193 -14.18 10.84 -4.21
C TYR A 193 -12.66 10.79 -4.30
N PHE A 194 -12.11 10.09 -5.29
CA PHE A 194 -10.66 9.98 -5.51
C PHE A 194 -10.07 11.10 -6.37
N ALA A 195 -10.87 12.08 -6.82
CA ALA A 195 -10.35 13.25 -7.51
C ALA A 195 -9.52 14.14 -6.57
N PRO A 196 -8.44 14.79 -7.06
CA PRO A 196 -7.71 15.80 -6.29
C PRO A 196 -8.63 16.95 -5.85
N ARG A 197 -8.39 17.51 -4.66
CA ARG A 197 -9.12 18.68 -4.17
C ARG A 197 -8.88 19.91 -5.04
N GLY A 198 -9.90 20.75 -5.21
CA GLY A 198 -9.81 21.99 -5.98
C GLY A 198 -9.49 21.79 -7.46
N ARG A 199 -9.62 20.56 -7.98
CA ARG A 199 -9.54 20.27 -9.41
C ARG A 199 -10.90 19.84 -9.94
N HIS A 200 -11.10 20.13 -11.23
CA HIS A 200 -12.25 19.66 -11.99
C HIS A 200 -12.23 18.13 -12.08
N ASN A 201 -13.41 17.53 -11.97
CA ASN A 201 -13.59 16.11 -12.24
C ASN A 201 -13.36 15.84 -13.74
N PRO A 202 -12.58 14.81 -14.15
CA PRO A 202 -12.45 14.43 -15.56
C PRO A 202 -13.78 14.17 -16.29
N SER A 203 -14.85 13.84 -15.57
CA SER A 203 -16.18 13.60 -16.13
C SER A 203 -17.17 14.78 -15.98
N GLY A 204 -16.72 15.97 -15.59
CA GLY A 204 -17.64 17.10 -15.40
C GLY A 204 -16.98 18.49 -15.34
N THR A 205 -17.81 19.53 -15.39
CA THR A 205 -17.39 20.94 -15.35
C THR A 205 -17.30 21.52 -13.94
N ARG A 206 -17.63 20.75 -12.89
CA ARG A 206 -17.65 21.19 -11.49
C ARG A 206 -16.43 20.69 -10.71
N GLN A 207 -16.05 21.44 -9.67
CA GLN A 207 -15.04 21.00 -8.70
C GLN A 207 -15.61 19.86 -7.84
N ARG A 208 -14.72 19.02 -7.30
CA ARG A 208 -15.08 17.89 -6.44
C ARG A 208 -16.00 18.30 -5.28
N GLU A 209 -15.68 19.40 -4.61
CA GLU A 209 -16.41 19.89 -3.44
C GLU A 209 -17.82 20.38 -3.79
N ASP A 210 -18.01 21.01 -4.95
CA ASP A 210 -19.32 21.47 -5.40
C ASP A 210 -20.21 20.28 -5.77
N PHE A 211 -19.67 19.30 -6.51
CA PHE A 211 -20.37 18.06 -6.80
C PHE A 211 -20.77 17.32 -5.51
N ALA A 212 -19.88 17.27 -4.52
CA ALA A 212 -20.19 16.64 -3.24
C ALA A 212 -21.35 17.32 -2.51
N ARG A 213 -21.39 18.66 -2.55
CA ARG A 213 -22.49 19.44 -2.01
C ARG A 213 -23.80 19.15 -2.72
N ASP A 214 -23.80 19.15 -4.06
CA ASP A 214 -25.00 18.82 -4.83
C ASP A 214 -25.54 17.43 -4.48
N VAL A 215 -24.65 16.44 -4.32
CA VAL A 215 -25.04 15.09 -3.91
C VAL A 215 -25.66 15.10 -2.52
N PHE A 216 -25.03 15.79 -1.56
CA PHE A 216 -25.52 15.88 -0.19
C PHE A 216 -26.90 16.55 -0.10
N ASP A 217 -27.07 17.66 -0.81
CA ASP A 217 -28.29 18.48 -0.75
C ASP A 217 -29.45 17.83 -1.52
N ASN A 218 -29.18 17.22 -2.69
CA ASN A 218 -30.25 16.75 -3.58
C ASN A 218 -30.50 15.23 -3.53
N PHE A 219 -29.49 14.42 -3.19
CA PHE A 219 -29.61 12.96 -3.20
C PHE A 219 -29.55 12.35 -1.81
N SER A 220 -28.79 12.94 -0.89
CA SER A 220 -28.80 12.55 0.52
C SER A 220 -29.82 13.31 1.34
N LEU A 221 -30.31 14.46 0.86
CA LEU A 221 -31.30 15.30 1.55
C LEU A 221 -30.88 15.62 3.01
N GLY A 222 -29.57 15.86 3.21
CA GLY A 222 -29.00 16.10 4.54
C GLY A 222 -28.78 14.85 5.40
N ARG A 223 -29.15 13.65 4.93
CA ARG A 223 -28.95 12.39 5.64
C ARG A 223 -27.47 12.07 5.78
N ALA A 224 -26.92 12.24 6.98
CA ALA A 224 -25.50 12.09 7.27
C ALA A 224 -25.26 11.19 8.49
N PRO A 225 -25.41 9.86 8.35
CA PRO A 225 -25.23 8.96 9.48
C PRO A 225 -23.80 9.01 10.01
N LEU A 226 -23.66 8.87 11.34
CA LEU A 226 -22.36 8.76 11.98
C LEU A 226 -21.75 7.39 11.69
N VAL A 227 -20.46 7.38 11.36
CA VAL A 227 -19.67 6.15 11.41
C VAL A 227 -19.28 5.92 12.86
N HIS A 228 -19.90 4.93 13.48
CA HIS A 228 -19.71 4.64 14.91
C HIS A 228 -18.28 4.17 15.19
N PHE A 229 -17.79 3.20 14.42
CA PHE A 229 -16.46 2.64 14.64
C PHE A 229 -15.71 2.39 13.32
N VAL A 230 -14.47 2.85 13.22
CA VAL A 230 -13.53 2.49 12.14
C VAL A 230 -12.36 1.74 12.74
N GLY A 231 -12.27 0.44 12.48
CA GLY A 231 -11.20 -0.43 12.99
C GLY A 231 -10.32 -0.96 11.87
N VAL A 232 -9.12 -0.42 11.72
CA VAL A 232 -8.25 -0.78 10.59
C VAL A 232 -6.93 -1.42 11.01
N TRP A 233 -6.53 -2.46 10.29
CA TRP A 233 -5.19 -3.02 10.33
C TRP A 233 -4.40 -2.54 9.12
N ASP A 234 -3.31 -1.83 9.40
CA ASP A 234 -2.21 -1.49 8.51
C ASP A 234 -2.64 -0.94 7.14
N THR A 235 -3.41 0.16 7.15
CA THR A 235 -3.92 0.78 5.92
C THR A 235 -2.77 1.16 4.98
N VAL A 236 -2.76 0.68 3.74
CA VAL A 236 -1.75 1.08 2.74
C VAL A 236 -2.08 2.45 2.12
N ALA A 237 -1.05 3.25 1.86
CA ALA A 237 -1.18 4.63 1.36
C ALA A 237 -1.72 4.72 -0.08
N ALA A 238 -1.42 3.73 -0.91
CA ALA A 238 -1.83 3.71 -2.30
C ALA A 238 -2.18 2.29 -2.77
N ILE A 239 -3.05 2.20 -3.77
CA ILE A 239 -3.39 0.95 -4.47
C ILE A 239 -3.04 1.11 -5.96
N GLY A 240 -2.41 0.10 -6.56
CA GLY A 240 -1.99 0.10 -7.97
C GLY A 240 -0.62 0.77 -8.22
N SER A 241 0.40 0.45 -7.41
CA SER A 241 1.73 1.06 -7.54
C SER A 241 2.51 0.52 -8.75
N GLY A 242 2.36 1.17 -9.90
CA GLY A 242 3.24 1.03 -11.06
C GLY A 242 3.95 2.35 -11.40
N VAL A 243 4.74 2.35 -12.47
CA VAL A 243 5.47 3.52 -13.00
C VAL A 243 4.55 4.72 -13.32
N LEU A 244 3.23 4.48 -13.42
CA LEU A 244 2.18 5.46 -13.72
C LEU A 244 1.50 6.07 -12.48
N GLY A 245 1.94 5.74 -11.27
CA GLY A 245 1.36 6.22 -10.01
C GLY A 245 0.18 5.36 -9.50
N GLY A 246 -0.12 5.47 -8.19
CA GLY A 246 -1.18 4.72 -7.52
C GLY A 246 -2.31 5.62 -7.00
N ILE A 247 -3.49 5.05 -6.77
CA ILE A 247 -4.65 5.77 -6.24
C ILE A 247 -4.49 5.91 -4.73
N THR A 248 -4.59 7.14 -4.22
CA THR A 248 -4.52 7.47 -2.80
C THR A 248 -5.86 8.00 -2.30
N ILE A 249 -6.15 7.83 -1.01
CA ILE A 249 -7.29 8.50 -0.39
C ILE A 249 -7.01 10.01 -0.40
N THR A 250 -7.77 10.76 -1.20
CA THR A 250 -7.60 12.21 -1.35
C THR A 250 -8.30 13.02 -0.26
N ASP A 251 -9.13 12.37 0.56
CA ASP A 251 -9.72 12.96 1.75
C ASP A 251 -8.68 12.99 2.90
N PRO A 252 -8.42 14.14 3.57
CA PRO A 252 -7.33 14.26 4.53
C PRO A 252 -7.37 13.23 5.65
N GLY A 253 -6.22 12.87 6.20
CA GLY A 253 -6.12 12.04 7.40
C GLY A 253 -6.65 12.71 8.68
N GLU A 254 -7.11 13.96 8.61
CA GLU A 254 -7.68 14.70 9.73
C GLU A 254 -9.03 14.10 10.14
N PHE A 255 -9.05 13.39 11.26
CA PHE A 255 -10.24 12.76 11.81
C PHE A 255 -11.17 13.75 12.53
N ALA A 256 -10.63 14.84 13.09
CA ALA A 256 -11.39 15.76 13.96
C ALA A 256 -12.67 16.33 13.31
N ARG A 257 -12.65 16.54 11.98
CA ARG A 257 -13.76 17.10 11.17
C ARG A 257 -14.54 16.04 10.39
N LYS A 258 -14.39 14.76 10.74
CA LYS A 258 -15.16 13.67 10.13
C LYS A 258 -16.24 13.20 11.10
N ARG A 259 -17.41 12.85 10.55
CA ARG A 259 -18.59 12.28 11.25
C ARG A 259 -18.34 10.84 11.74
N PHE A 260 -17.22 10.65 12.41
CA PHE A 260 -16.69 9.40 12.91
C PHE A 260 -16.63 9.53 14.45
N ALA A 261 -17.12 8.53 15.19
CA ALA A 261 -17.10 8.55 16.65
C ALA A 261 -15.82 7.89 17.21
N HIS A 262 -15.53 6.65 16.81
CA HIS A 262 -14.40 5.89 17.34
C HIS A 262 -13.49 5.38 16.21
N VAL A 263 -12.19 5.62 16.32
CA VAL A 263 -11.20 5.17 15.33
C VAL A 263 -10.09 4.38 16.02
N ARG A 264 -9.75 3.22 15.45
CA ARG A 264 -8.65 2.34 15.84
C ARG A 264 -7.79 1.99 14.65
N HIS A 265 -6.47 2.16 14.76
CA HIS A 265 -5.53 1.81 13.71
C HIS A 265 -4.32 1.05 14.26
N ALA A 266 -4.25 -0.25 13.96
CA ALA A 266 -3.07 -1.08 14.25
C ALA A 266 -2.09 -1.00 13.08
N MET A 267 -0.87 -0.54 13.30
CA MET A 267 0.15 -0.39 12.25
C MET A 267 1.34 -1.31 12.47
N SER A 268 1.92 -1.84 11.40
CA SER A 268 3.11 -2.69 11.47
C SER A 268 4.40 -1.88 11.61
N LEU A 269 5.20 -2.20 12.62
CA LEU A 269 6.45 -1.48 12.93
C LEU A 269 7.62 -1.88 12.00
N HIS A 270 7.62 -3.10 11.46
CA HIS A 270 8.78 -3.69 10.78
C HIS A 270 8.61 -3.88 9.28
N GLU A 271 7.47 -3.48 8.72
CA GLU A 271 7.25 -3.48 7.28
C GLU A 271 8.19 -2.47 6.60
N SER A 272 8.84 -2.91 5.52
CA SER A 272 9.91 -2.18 4.86
C SER A 272 9.70 -1.98 3.37
N ARG A 273 8.64 -2.53 2.77
CA ARG A 273 8.35 -2.33 1.35
C ARG A 273 7.75 -0.95 1.15
N ALA A 274 8.34 -0.17 0.25
CA ALA A 274 7.91 1.21 0.01
C ALA A 274 6.44 1.29 -0.45
N ALA A 275 5.99 0.31 -1.24
CA ALA A 275 4.60 0.19 -1.68
C ALA A 275 3.60 -0.04 -0.52
N TYR A 276 4.06 -0.47 0.65
CA TYR A 276 3.23 -0.72 1.84
C TYR A 276 3.42 0.38 2.89
N ALA A 277 3.73 1.61 2.48
CA ALA A 277 3.73 2.76 3.39
C ALA A 277 2.34 2.94 4.03
N PRO A 278 2.24 3.18 5.35
CA PRO A 278 0.95 3.25 6.02
C PRO A 278 0.28 4.61 5.78
N SER A 279 -1.02 4.61 5.47
CA SER A 279 -1.85 5.81 5.49
C SER A 279 -2.23 6.13 6.94
N ARG A 280 -1.65 7.16 7.52
CA ARG A 280 -1.86 7.50 8.93
C ARG A 280 -3.05 8.44 9.13
N TYR A 281 -3.73 8.30 10.27
CA TYR A 281 -4.59 9.37 10.76
C TYR A 281 -3.76 10.43 11.48
N VAL A 282 -4.23 11.67 11.42
CA VAL A 282 -3.72 12.76 12.26
C VAL A 282 -4.47 12.71 13.59
N ASP A 283 -3.73 12.69 14.69
CA ASP A 283 -4.29 12.71 16.04
C ASP A 283 -5.20 13.96 16.21
N PRO A 284 -6.51 13.77 16.48
CA PRO A 284 -7.44 14.88 16.60
C PRO A 284 -7.26 15.71 17.88
N ARG A 285 -6.49 15.21 18.86
CA ARG A 285 -6.33 15.78 20.21
C ARG A 285 -7.68 16.14 20.83
N PHE A 286 -8.49 15.13 21.14
CA PHE A 286 -9.83 15.32 21.71
C PHE A 286 -9.80 16.03 23.07
N THR A 287 -10.68 17.04 23.20
CA THR A 287 -10.89 17.76 24.47
C THR A 287 -11.56 16.85 25.49
N ALA A 288 -11.55 17.26 26.76
CA ALA A 288 -12.26 16.52 27.82
C ALA A 288 -13.76 16.36 27.54
N GLN A 289 -14.38 17.32 26.84
CA GLN A 289 -15.80 17.27 26.47
C GLN A 289 -16.08 16.27 25.34
N GLU A 290 -15.11 16.03 24.45
CA GLU A 290 -15.29 15.11 23.32
C GLU A 290 -15.02 13.65 23.67
N ARG A 291 -14.10 13.40 24.61
CA ARG A 291 -13.65 12.04 24.99
C ARG A 291 -14.77 11.07 25.38
N PRO A 292 -15.88 11.49 26.02
CA PRO A 292 -17.00 10.59 26.32
C PRO A 292 -17.69 10.03 25.07
N HIS A 293 -17.70 10.79 23.98
CA HIS A 293 -18.45 10.48 22.76
C HIS A 293 -17.56 10.11 21.58
N ARG A 294 -16.26 10.41 21.67
CA ARG A 294 -15.31 10.25 20.58
C ARG A 294 -13.97 9.72 21.10
N SER A 295 -13.40 8.74 20.42
CA SER A 295 -12.12 8.16 20.80
C SER A 295 -11.22 7.87 19.61
N PHE A 296 -9.92 8.05 19.80
CA PHE A 296 -8.89 7.82 18.79
C PHE A 296 -7.77 7.01 19.40
N GLU A 297 -7.38 5.91 18.77
CA GLU A 297 -6.17 5.19 19.15
C GLU A 297 -5.47 4.65 17.90
N GLN A 298 -4.17 4.94 17.78
CA GLN A 298 -3.34 4.47 16.68
C GLN A 298 -2.02 3.96 17.26
N ARG A 299 -1.75 2.66 17.11
CA ARG A 299 -0.62 1.98 17.76
C ARG A 299 0.27 1.26 16.77
N TRP A 300 1.57 1.24 17.05
CA TRP A 300 2.54 0.41 16.33
C TRP A 300 2.72 -0.93 17.04
N PHE A 301 2.48 -2.02 16.30
CA PHE A 301 2.64 -3.40 16.76
C PHE A 301 3.88 -4.06 16.17
N ARG A 302 4.39 -5.08 16.87
CA ARG A 302 5.49 -5.92 16.37
C ARG A 302 5.03 -6.66 15.12
N GLY A 303 5.95 -6.87 14.17
CA GLY A 303 5.61 -7.53 12.92
C GLY A 303 5.71 -6.69 11.65
N VAL A 304 5.69 -7.39 10.51
CA VAL A 304 5.42 -6.81 9.17
C VAL A 304 3.91 -6.75 8.90
N HIS A 305 3.51 -6.34 7.70
CA HIS A 305 2.11 -6.11 7.32
C HIS A 305 1.12 -7.22 7.75
N SER A 306 1.41 -8.47 7.38
CA SER A 306 0.57 -9.64 7.69
C SER A 306 0.79 -10.20 9.11
N ASP A 307 1.86 -9.82 9.81
CA ASP A 307 1.98 -10.10 11.25
C ASP A 307 1.02 -9.23 12.07
N VAL A 308 0.57 -8.09 11.52
CA VAL A 308 -0.43 -7.22 12.15
C VAL A 308 -1.84 -7.52 11.66
N GLY A 309 -2.03 -7.85 10.38
CA GLY A 309 -3.36 -8.11 9.82
C GLY A 309 -3.79 -9.57 9.71
N GLY A 310 -2.90 -10.52 9.97
CA GLY A 310 -3.10 -11.95 9.71
C GLY A 310 -2.69 -12.37 8.30
N SER A 311 -3.08 -13.57 7.86
CA SER A 311 -2.63 -14.29 6.65
C SER A 311 -1.40 -15.19 6.78
N TYR A 312 -0.85 -15.37 7.98
CA TYR A 312 0.23 -16.35 8.20
C TYR A 312 -0.28 -17.51 9.05
N ALA A 313 0.26 -18.70 8.79
CA ALA A 313 -0.03 -19.88 9.61
C ALA A 313 0.50 -19.72 11.04
N ARG A 314 1.68 -19.09 11.19
CA ARG A 314 2.23 -18.67 12.49
C ARG A 314 1.63 -17.32 12.85
N ASP A 315 0.51 -17.35 13.54
CA ASP A 315 -0.35 -16.19 13.72
C ASP A 315 -0.22 -15.50 15.09
N GLY A 316 0.73 -15.93 15.93
CA GLY A 316 0.94 -15.42 17.29
C GLY A 316 1.05 -13.90 17.39
N LEU A 317 1.74 -13.23 16.46
CA LEU A 317 1.79 -11.76 16.41
C LEU A 317 0.44 -11.15 16.00
N SER A 318 -0.24 -11.71 15.00
CA SER A 318 -1.52 -11.19 14.52
C SER A 318 -2.67 -11.40 15.51
N ASN A 319 -2.57 -12.41 16.38
CA ASN A 319 -3.54 -12.66 17.43
C ASN A 319 -3.46 -11.57 18.53
N ILE A 320 -2.30 -10.94 18.74
CA ILE A 320 -2.15 -9.78 19.66
C ILE A 320 -2.97 -8.60 19.14
N THR A 321 -2.80 -8.28 17.85
CA THR A 321 -3.48 -7.13 17.23
C THR A 321 -4.96 -7.39 17.03
N LEU A 322 -5.36 -8.64 16.78
CA LEU A 322 -6.76 -9.07 16.75
C LEU A 322 -7.42 -8.86 18.11
N ARG A 323 -6.81 -9.37 19.18
CA ARG A 323 -7.31 -9.19 20.55
C ARG A 323 -7.50 -7.73 20.88
N TRP A 324 -6.49 -6.89 20.61
CA TRP A 324 -6.60 -5.45 20.85
C TRP A 324 -7.79 -4.84 20.11
N MET A 325 -7.92 -5.08 18.81
CA MET A 325 -9.03 -4.51 18.03
C MET A 325 -10.40 -5.01 18.51
N VAL A 326 -10.51 -6.30 18.85
CA VAL A 326 -11.74 -6.88 19.38
C VAL A 326 -12.10 -6.24 20.71
N ASP A 327 -11.16 -6.14 21.64
CA ASP A 327 -11.39 -5.51 22.94
C ASP A 327 -11.84 -4.04 22.79
N GLU A 328 -11.22 -3.28 21.88
CA GLU A 328 -11.60 -1.91 21.59
C GLU A 328 -13.00 -1.81 20.95
N ALA A 329 -13.35 -2.73 20.04
CA ALA A 329 -14.66 -2.73 19.38
C ALA A 329 -15.79 -3.21 20.31
N LEU A 330 -15.54 -4.23 21.14
CA LEU A 330 -16.45 -4.70 22.19
C LEU A 330 -16.77 -3.55 23.16
N ALA A 331 -15.76 -2.78 23.56
CA ALA A 331 -15.95 -1.61 24.42
C ALA A 331 -16.84 -0.53 23.80
N GLN A 332 -17.06 -0.54 22.47
CA GLN A 332 -17.97 0.38 21.77
C GLN A 332 -19.30 -0.27 21.38
N GLY A 333 -19.59 -1.50 21.83
CA GLY A 333 -20.88 -2.18 21.63
C GLY A 333 -20.93 -3.15 20.45
N LEU A 334 -19.79 -3.52 19.86
CA LEU A 334 -19.74 -4.68 18.95
C LEU A 334 -19.99 -5.96 19.76
N ARG A 335 -20.75 -6.91 19.21
CA ARG A 335 -20.96 -8.24 19.81
C ARG A 335 -20.08 -9.27 19.13
N ALA A 336 -19.22 -9.91 19.90
CA ALA A 336 -18.36 -11.00 19.45
C ALA A 336 -18.06 -11.97 20.60
N ASP A 337 -17.95 -13.25 20.28
CA ASP A 337 -17.52 -14.29 21.22
C ASP A 337 -16.02 -14.16 21.52
N ARG A 338 -15.73 -13.49 22.64
CA ARG A 338 -14.36 -13.26 23.12
C ARG A 338 -13.62 -14.57 23.45
N ALA A 339 -14.32 -15.65 23.79
CA ALA A 339 -13.70 -16.93 24.14
C ALA A 339 -13.01 -17.60 22.94
N ARG A 340 -13.37 -17.21 21.70
CA ARG A 340 -12.72 -17.67 20.47
C ARG A 340 -11.36 -17.01 20.20
N LEU A 341 -10.97 -15.99 20.98
CA LEU A 341 -9.65 -15.36 20.84
C LEU A 341 -8.54 -16.33 21.23
N ARG A 342 -7.71 -16.71 20.25
CA ARG A 342 -6.47 -17.43 20.51
C ARG A 342 -5.46 -16.53 21.25
N PRO A 343 -4.60 -17.10 22.11
CA PRO A 343 -3.49 -16.36 22.68
C PRO A 343 -2.57 -15.83 21.57
N GLY A 344 -2.24 -14.54 21.67
CA GLY A 344 -1.11 -13.97 20.96
C GLY A 344 0.19 -14.22 21.71
N ASP A 345 1.30 -14.22 20.99
CA ASP A 345 2.65 -14.45 21.53
C ASP A 345 3.63 -13.42 20.95
N PRO A 346 4.15 -12.48 21.77
CA PRO A 346 5.08 -11.47 21.31
C PRO A 346 6.45 -12.05 20.94
N LEU A 347 6.78 -13.28 21.36
CA LEU A 347 8.03 -13.96 21.04
C LEU A 347 7.98 -14.73 19.71
N THR A 348 6.80 -14.86 19.11
CA THR A 348 6.63 -15.50 17.81
C THR A 348 7.62 -14.91 16.79
N PRO A 349 8.40 -15.77 16.09
CA PRO A 349 9.34 -15.30 15.08
C PRO A 349 8.64 -14.49 14.00
N MET A 350 9.14 -13.27 13.79
CA MET A 350 8.57 -12.35 12.81
C MET A 350 8.76 -12.86 11.38
N HIS A 351 7.79 -12.59 10.51
CA HIS A 351 7.94 -12.84 9.09
C HIS A 351 8.66 -11.68 8.38
N ASP A 352 9.24 -11.97 7.22
CA ASP A 352 9.98 -10.98 6.44
C ASP A 352 9.75 -11.19 4.93
N GLN A 353 8.71 -10.57 4.39
CA GLN A 353 8.36 -10.73 2.96
C GLN A 353 9.41 -10.12 2.03
N ALA A 354 10.11 -9.07 2.43
CA ALA A 354 11.15 -8.43 1.63
C ALA A 354 12.44 -9.27 1.57
N TYR A 355 12.73 -10.03 2.62
CA TYR A 355 13.83 -10.99 2.63
C TYR A 355 13.45 -12.30 1.93
N ASP A 356 12.25 -12.80 2.20
CA ASP A 356 11.75 -14.06 1.64
C ASP A 356 11.60 -13.97 0.12
N CYS A 357 10.91 -12.93 -0.38
CA CYS A 357 10.85 -12.59 -1.80
C CYS A 357 11.76 -11.37 -2.08
N PRO A 358 13.03 -11.59 -2.48
CA PRO A 358 13.99 -10.51 -2.66
C PRO A 358 13.59 -9.51 -3.76
N TYR A 359 12.72 -9.90 -4.69
CA TYR A 359 12.27 -9.06 -5.80
C TYR A 359 11.50 -7.82 -5.37
N TRP A 360 11.00 -7.76 -4.14
CA TRP A 360 10.45 -6.52 -3.58
C TRP A 360 11.44 -5.36 -3.61
N VAL A 361 12.76 -5.62 -3.65
CA VAL A 361 13.77 -4.57 -3.77
C VAL A 361 13.63 -3.73 -5.03
N TRP A 362 13.06 -4.26 -6.11
CA TRP A 362 12.77 -3.50 -7.34
C TRP A 362 11.69 -2.43 -7.15
N THR A 363 10.83 -2.61 -6.15
CA THR A 363 9.78 -1.63 -5.78
C THR A 363 10.23 -0.64 -4.72
N GLY A 364 11.48 -0.74 -4.27
CA GLY A 364 12.06 0.08 -3.20
C GLY A 364 11.77 -0.46 -1.79
N LEU A 365 12.80 -0.37 -0.93
CA LEU A 365 12.71 -0.68 0.48
C LEU A 365 13.07 0.55 1.31
N ASP A 366 12.27 0.87 2.32
CA ASP A 366 12.54 1.98 3.25
C ASP A 366 11.91 1.68 4.61
N ALA A 367 12.44 2.34 5.64
CA ALA A 367 11.84 2.26 6.96
C ALA A 367 10.58 3.12 7.01
N ARG A 368 9.54 2.65 7.70
CA ARG A 368 8.33 3.45 7.93
C ARG A 368 8.64 4.67 8.79
N GLU A 369 7.90 5.75 8.58
CA GLU A 369 8.01 6.94 9.43
C GLU A 369 7.04 6.88 10.61
N ARG A 370 7.57 7.09 11.81
CA ARG A 370 6.78 7.32 13.01
C ARG A 370 7.04 8.70 13.62
N HIS A 371 6.08 9.20 14.37
CA HIS A 371 6.29 10.35 15.25
C HIS A 371 6.90 9.87 16.58
N PRO A 372 7.73 10.67 17.25
CA PRO A 372 8.25 10.31 18.58
C PRO A 372 7.16 10.04 19.62
N SER A 373 6.04 10.75 19.53
CA SER A 373 4.88 10.59 20.42
C SER A 373 3.91 9.48 20.00
N ASP A 374 4.21 8.72 18.95
CA ASP A 374 3.33 7.62 18.55
C ASP A 374 3.32 6.55 19.64
N VAL A 375 2.14 6.00 19.90
CA VAL A 375 1.96 4.89 20.84
C VAL A 375 2.54 3.62 20.24
N ILE A 376 3.38 2.95 21.02
CA ILE A 376 4.00 1.68 20.66
C ILE A 376 3.46 0.62 21.61
N ASP A 377 2.93 -0.45 21.04
CA ASP A 377 2.39 -1.56 21.82
C ASP A 377 3.51 -2.34 22.53
N ALA A 378 3.19 -2.91 23.68
CA ALA A 378 4.14 -3.69 24.48
C ALA A 378 4.75 -4.86 23.71
N SER A 379 4.02 -5.46 22.76
CA SER A 379 4.53 -6.51 21.87
C SER A 379 5.76 -6.08 21.06
N ALA A 380 5.90 -4.77 20.78
CA ALA A 380 6.98 -4.18 20.00
C ALA A 380 8.13 -3.66 20.86
N LEU A 381 8.06 -3.83 22.18
CA LEU A 381 9.10 -3.41 23.10
C LEU A 381 10.14 -4.54 23.36
N PRO A 382 11.43 -4.18 23.51
CA PRO A 382 11.96 -2.85 23.27
C PRO A 382 12.03 -2.57 21.76
N VAL A 383 11.71 -1.33 21.37
CA VAL A 383 11.75 -0.83 19.98
C VAL A 383 13.15 -0.95 19.36
N ALA A 384 14.17 -1.19 20.19
CA ALA A 384 15.55 -1.42 19.79
C ALA A 384 15.97 -2.91 19.69
N ALA A 385 15.22 -3.89 20.23
CA ALA A 385 15.58 -5.32 20.14
C ALA A 385 15.40 -5.85 18.71
N ALA A 386 16.51 -6.07 17.98
CA ALA A 386 16.48 -6.45 16.56
C ALA A 386 15.46 -7.56 16.30
N VAL A 387 14.72 -7.46 15.19
CA VAL A 387 14.23 -8.68 14.57
C VAL A 387 15.47 -9.32 13.97
N PRO A 388 15.90 -10.50 14.42
CA PRO A 388 17.03 -11.15 13.81
C PRO A 388 16.65 -11.49 12.37
N ALA A 389 17.14 -10.72 11.40
CA ALA A 389 17.11 -11.11 9.99
C ALA A 389 17.95 -12.38 9.72
N GLN A 390 18.53 -12.98 10.77
CA GLN A 390 19.53 -14.05 10.71
C GLN A 390 19.09 -15.37 11.38
N GLN A 391 17.80 -15.65 11.55
CA GLN A 391 17.38 -16.95 12.12
C GLN A 391 16.43 -17.75 11.24
N VAL A 392 15.91 -17.20 10.15
CA VAL A 392 14.96 -17.92 9.28
C VAL A 392 15.50 -18.00 7.85
N PRO A 393 15.85 -19.19 7.34
CA PRO A 393 16.21 -19.34 5.94
C PRO A 393 15.03 -18.96 5.04
N ARG A 394 15.31 -18.42 3.85
CA ARG A 394 14.28 -18.16 2.84
C ARG A 394 13.45 -19.42 2.59
N THR A 395 12.16 -19.24 2.36
CA THR A 395 11.27 -20.32 1.99
C THR A 395 11.55 -20.79 0.56
N GLN A 396 11.03 -21.97 0.21
CA GLN A 396 11.01 -22.41 -1.18
C GLN A 396 9.90 -21.67 -1.94
N PRO A 397 10.11 -21.27 -3.22
CA PRO A 397 11.22 -21.63 -4.11
C PRO A 397 12.43 -20.69 -4.06
N TRP A 398 12.33 -19.56 -3.35
CA TRP A 398 13.34 -18.48 -3.39
C TRP A 398 14.72 -18.94 -2.95
N ARG A 399 14.79 -19.89 -2.01
CA ARG A 399 16.04 -20.49 -1.54
C ARG A 399 16.80 -21.22 -2.65
N THR A 400 16.11 -22.01 -3.48
CA THR A 400 16.73 -22.73 -4.60
C THR A 400 17.19 -21.75 -5.68
N ILE A 401 16.34 -20.80 -6.05
CA ILE A 401 16.64 -19.79 -7.08
C ILE A 401 17.90 -18.99 -6.68
N GLY A 402 18.00 -18.56 -5.42
CA GLY A 402 19.15 -17.80 -4.93
C GLY A 402 20.48 -18.56 -4.95
N ARG A 403 20.47 -19.90 -5.05
CA ARG A 403 21.69 -20.73 -5.18
C ARG A 403 22.07 -20.99 -6.62
N VAL A 404 21.09 -21.20 -7.50
CA VAL A 404 21.31 -21.55 -8.91
C VAL A 404 21.69 -20.31 -9.72
N LEU A 405 20.99 -19.21 -9.52
CA LEU A 405 21.13 -18.02 -10.35
C LEU A 405 22.53 -17.38 -10.35
N PRO A 406 23.32 -17.29 -9.25
CA PRO A 406 24.70 -16.82 -9.34
C PRO A 406 25.59 -17.68 -10.26
N LEU A 407 25.36 -19.00 -10.29
CA LEU A 407 26.11 -19.90 -11.18
C LEU A 407 25.75 -19.65 -12.65
N VAL A 408 24.46 -19.43 -12.92
CA VAL A 408 23.98 -19.07 -14.26
C VAL A 408 24.57 -17.72 -14.70
N VAL A 409 24.56 -16.72 -13.83
CA VAL A 409 25.16 -15.40 -14.11
C VAL A 409 26.65 -15.53 -14.39
N ALA A 410 27.40 -16.30 -13.60
CA ALA A 410 28.83 -16.52 -13.84
C ALA A 410 29.11 -17.20 -15.18
N ALA A 411 28.33 -18.23 -15.53
CA ALA A 411 28.46 -18.93 -16.81
C ALA A 411 28.13 -18.01 -18.01
N LEU A 412 27.03 -17.25 -17.93
CA LEU A 412 26.64 -16.29 -18.96
C LEU A 412 27.66 -15.15 -19.11
N PHE A 413 28.20 -14.65 -17.99
CA PHE A 413 29.24 -13.63 -18.01
C PHE A 413 30.51 -14.12 -18.73
N ALA A 414 30.96 -15.35 -18.43
CA ALA A 414 32.09 -15.95 -19.13
C ALA A 414 31.81 -16.16 -20.64
N ALA A 415 30.59 -16.59 -20.99
CA ALA A 415 30.17 -16.77 -22.38
C ALA A 415 30.14 -15.44 -23.15
N VAL A 416 29.56 -14.39 -22.54
CA VAL A 416 29.51 -13.03 -23.12
C VAL A 416 30.93 -12.50 -23.37
N ILE A 417 31.85 -12.64 -22.41
CA ILE A 417 33.25 -12.23 -22.61
C ILE A 417 33.89 -12.96 -23.80
N GLY A 418 33.63 -14.27 -23.94
CA GLY A 418 34.12 -15.04 -25.08
C GLY A 418 33.58 -14.52 -26.41
N VAL A 419 32.26 -14.42 -26.53
CA VAL A 419 31.59 -13.97 -27.77
C VAL A 419 31.93 -12.53 -28.13
N GLN A 420 32.10 -11.64 -27.13
CA GLN A 420 32.49 -10.24 -27.35
C GLN A 420 33.92 -10.10 -27.86
N ARG A 421 34.85 -10.94 -27.36
CA ARG A 421 36.23 -10.98 -27.90
C ARG A 421 36.28 -11.39 -29.36
N ASP A 422 35.40 -12.30 -29.76
CA ASP A 422 35.29 -12.74 -31.16
C ASP A 422 34.62 -11.68 -32.06
N ALA A 423 33.84 -10.75 -31.50
CA ALA A 423 33.09 -9.75 -32.25
C ALA A 423 33.92 -8.50 -32.64
N CYS A 424 35.04 -8.24 -31.98
CA CYS A 424 35.87 -7.03 -32.15
C CYS A 424 37.37 -7.37 -32.14
N ALA A 425 38.11 -6.97 -33.18
CA ALA A 425 39.56 -7.09 -33.21
C ALA A 425 40.21 -5.97 -32.39
N LEU A 426 40.84 -6.31 -31.26
CA LEU A 426 41.45 -5.37 -30.31
C LEU A 426 42.97 -5.19 -30.47
N ASP A 427 43.57 -5.66 -31.56
CA ASP A 427 45.02 -5.70 -31.74
C ASP A 427 45.69 -4.32 -31.69
N GLY A 428 44.98 -3.27 -32.12
CA GLY A 428 45.45 -1.89 -32.06
C GLY A 428 45.24 -1.18 -30.72
N ALA A 429 44.57 -1.81 -29.74
CA ALA A 429 44.31 -1.20 -28.43
C ALA A 429 45.49 -1.33 -27.46
N PRO A 430 45.70 -0.35 -26.55
CA PRO A 430 46.67 -0.45 -25.46
C PRO A 430 46.50 -1.74 -24.63
N ALA A 431 47.59 -2.24 -24.06
CA ALA A 431 47.58 -3.49 -23.28
C ALA A 431 46.55 -3.48 -22.13
N TRP A 432 46.40 -2.35 -21.43
CA TRP A 432 45.41 -2.21 -20.36
C TRP A 432 43.96 -2.36 -20.87
N ALA A 433 43.66 -1.91 -22.09
CA ALA A 433 42.34 -2.00 -22.70
C ALA A 433 42.05 -3.43 -23.19
N ARG A 434 43.06 -4.18 -23.63
CA ARG A 434 42.92 -5.59 -24.01
C ARG A 434 42.65 -6.52 -22.82
N LEU A 435 43.03 -6.11 -21.62
CA LEU A 435 42.89 -6.92 -20.40
C LEU A 435 41.55 -6.73 -19.67
N LEU A 436 40.77 -5.71 -20.04
CA LEU A 436 39.51 -5.36 -19.39
C LEU A 436 38.30 -5.89 -20.19
N PRO A 437 37.40 -6.69 -19.58
CA PRO A 437 36.27 -7.33 -20.28
C PRO A 437 35.39 -6.40 -21.12
N SER A 438 35.16 -5.16 -20.66
CA SER A 438 34.32 -4.17 -21.32
C SER A 438 35.10 -2.93 -21.79
N ALA A 439 36.43 -2.97 -21.80
CA ALA A 439 37.22 -1.79 -22.18
C ALA A 439 36.94 -1.36 -23.61
N TYR A 440 36.65 -2.28 -24.52
CA TYR A 440 36.27 -1.91 -25.88
C TYR A 440 35.00 -1.03 -25.89
N GLN A 441 34.00 -1.29 -25.05
CA GLN A 441 32.78 -0.47 -24.96
C GLN A 441 33.07 0.90 -24.32
N LEU A 442 33.84 0.93 -23.23
CA LEU A 442 34.25 2.18 -22.57
C LEU A 442 35.05 3.08 -23.51
N THR A 443 35.84 2.47 -24.38
CA THR A 443 36.79 3.15 -25.26
C THR A 443 36.27 3.41 -26.67
N ALA A 444 34.96 3.24 -26.92
CA ALA A 444 34.32 3.41 -28.23
C ALA A 444 34.78 4.67 -28.99
N HIS A 445 34.98 5.78 -28.30
CA HIS A 445 35.47 7.03 -28.91
C HIS A 445 36.89 6.96 -29.49
N TRP A 446 37.77 6.14 -28.91
CA TRP A 446 39.15 5.98 -29.35
C TRP A 446 39.30 4.88 -30.40
N HIS A 447 38.22 4.18 -30.78
CA HIS A 447 38.27 3.08 -31.74
C HIS A 447 38.90 3.49 -33.08
N ALA A 448 38.52 4.66 -33.60
CA ALA A 448 39.11 5.21 -34.83
C ALA A 448 40.62 5.49 -34.67
N ALA A 449 41.04 5.99 -33.51
CA ALA A 449 42.45 6.27 -33.23
C ALA A 449 43.28 5.00 -33.01
N TRP A 450 42.65 3.91 -32.57
CA TRP A 450 43.28 2.60 -32.33
C TRP A 450 43.06 1.61 -33.47
N ASN A 451 42.48 2.05 -34.59
CA ASN A 451 42.19 1.21 -35.75
C ASN A 451 41.42 -0.07 -35.39
N LEU A 452 40.43 0.04 -34.49
CA LEU A 452 39.60 -1.08 -34.05
C LEU A 452 38.51 -1.38 -35.07
N SER A 453 38.28 -2.66 -35.36
CA SER A 453 37.22 -3.13 -36.25
C SER A 453 36.29 -4.08 -35.52
N CYS A 454 35.00 -3.73 -35.46
CA CYS A 454 33.92 -4.63 -35.08
C CYS A 454 32.90 -4.61 -36.22
N GLY A 455 32.85 -5.68 -37.01
CA GLY A 455 32.18 -5.63 -38.32
C GLY A 455 31.46 -6.91 -38.75
N ASP A 456 31.63 -8.04 -38.06
CA ASP A 456 30.78 -9.20 -38.32
C ASP A 456 29.41 -8.95 -37.65
N THR A 457 28.43 -8.56 -38.46
CA THR A 457 27.07 -8.25 -38.01
C THR A 457 26.40 -9.43 -37.32
N ASP A 458 26.76 -10.66 -37.69
CA ASP A 458 26.23 -11.86 -37.05
C ASP A 458 26.94 -12.16 -35.73
N ALA A 459 28.26 -11.94 -35.62
CA ALA A 459 28.96 -12.01 -34.34
C ALA A 459 28.44 -10.97 -33.36
N LEU A 460 28.19 -9.74 -33.82
CA LEU A 460 27.64 -8.67 -32.99
C LEU A 460 26.22 -9.00 -32.51
N ARG A 461 25.34 -9.51 -33.40
CA ARG A 461 23.99 -9.96 -33.01
C ARG A 461 24.02 -11.09 -31.99
N ARG A 462 24.92 -12.06 -32.16
CA ARG A 462 25.14 -13.14 -31.18
C ARG A 462 25.59 -12.56 -29.84
N ALA A 463 26.56 -11.64 -29.84
CA ALA A 463 27.03 -10.98 -28.62
C ALA A 463 25.89 -10.27 -27.88
N ILE A 464 25.07 -9.49 -28.59
CA ILE A 464 23.90 -8.79 -28.02
C ILE A 464 22.89 -9.79 -27.45
N ALA A 465 22.60 -10.89 -28.15
CA ALA A 465 21.65 -11.90 -27.66
C ALA A 465 22.12 -12.59 -26.37
N TRP A 466 23.42 -12.93 -26.29
CA TRP A 466 24.02 -13.46 -25.06
C TRP A 466 24.02 -12.43 -23.94
N ASP A 467 24.27 -11.17 -24.24
CA ASP A 467 24.24 -10.10 -23.25
C ASP A 467 22.81 -9.84 -22.73
N TRP A 468 21.79 -9.94 -23.57
CA TRP A 468 20.39 -9.89 -23.12
C TRP A 468 20.03 -11.05 -22.17
N ALA A 469 20.55 -12.25 -22.44
CA ALA A 469 20.40 -13.38 -21.53
C ALA A 469 21.12 -13.13 -20.19
N LEU A 470 22.33 -12.55 -20.24
CA LEU A 470 23.08 -12.13 -19.05
C LEU A 470 22.33 -11.05 -18.27
N ILE A 471 21.77 -10.03 -18.93
CA ILE A 471 20.94 -8.98 -18.34
C ILE A 471 19.76 -9.60 -17.60
N ALA A 472 18.99 -10.48 -18.24
CA ALA A 472 17.87 -11.15 -17.60
C ALA A 472 18.32 -11.93 -16.34
N ALA A 473 19.41 -12.68 -16.43
CA ALA A 473 19.92 -13.49 -15.32
C ALA A 473 20.45 -12.64 -14.15
N TYR A 474 21.30 -11.63 -14.41
CA TYR A 474 21.86 -10.83 -13.32
C TYR A 474 20.82 -9.94 -12.69
N THR A 475 19.83 -9.44 -13.45
CA THR A 475 18.73 -8.63 -12.93
C THR A 475 17.92 -9.44 -11.91
N LEU A 476 17.66 -10.71 -12.22
CA LEU A 476 17.00 -11.62 -11.29
C LEU A 476 17.87 -11.94 -10.07
N TRP A 477 19.19 -12.00 -10.23
CA TRP A 477 20.12 -12.36 -9.15
C TRP A 477 20.39 -11.21 -8.19
N LEU A 478 20.59 -10.00 -8.73
CA LEU A 478 20.98 -8.80 -7.99
C LEU A 478 20.02 -8.49 -6.85
N ALA A 479 18.75 -8.85 -7.00
CA ALA A 479 17.74 -8.71 -5.97
C ALA A 479 18.15 -9.37 -4.64
N TYR A 480 18.83 -10.52 -4.67
CA TYR A 480 19.19 -11.30 -3.48
C TYR A 480 20.21 -10.61 -2.55
N PRO A 481 21.42 -10.27 -3.02
CA PRO A 481 22.41 -9.59 -2.18
C PRO A 481 21.96 -8.18 -1.80
N VAL A 482 21.26 -7.47 -2.69
CA VAL A 482 20.77 -6.11 -2.41
C VAL A 482 19.66 -6.14 -1.36
N ALA A 483 18.67 -7.02 -1.49
CA ALA A 483 17.63 -7.17 -0.46
C ALA A 483 18.25 -7.55 0.90
N TRP A 484 19.23 -8.45 0.92
CA TRP A 484 19.96 -8.79 2.15
C TRP A 484 20.65 -7.57 2.78
N ALA A 485 21.41 -6.80 1.98
CA ALA A 485 22.13 -5.64 2.47
C ALA A 485 21.16 -4.56 2.98
N LEU A 486 20.11 -4.28 2.21
CA LEU A 486 19.08 -3.33 2.59
C LEU A 486 18.35 -3.77 3.86
N ARG A 487 18.04 -5.06 4.08
CA ARG A 487 17.41 -5.48 5.34
C ARG A 487 18.30 -5.30 6.57
N ARG A 488 19.62 -5.35 6.40
CA ARG A 488 20.57 -5.01 7.48
C ARG A 488 20.69 -3.50 7.73
N LEU A 489 20.32 -2.68 6.74
CA LEU A 489 20.35 -1.21 6.82
C LEU A 489 18.99 -0.60 7.19
N VAL A 490 17.90 -1.20 6.73
CA VAL A 490 16.53 -0.71 6.92
C VAL A 490 16.10 -1.08 8.32
N ALA A 491 16.17 -0.09 9.20
CA ALA A 491 15.67 -0.19 10.55
C ALA A 491 14.13 -0.24 10.57
N ARG A 492 13.59 -0.57 11.75
CA ARG A 492 12.18 -0.40 12.16
C ARG A 492 11.63 0.98 11.86
N ALA A 493 10.32 1.18 11.99
CA ALA A 493 9.75 2.52 11.86
C ALA A 493 10.54 3.56 12.68
N ILE A 494 11.14 4.53 11.98
CA ILE A 494 12.10 5.48 12.54
C ILE A 494 11.38 6.81 12.77
N PRO A 495 11.69 7.56 13.86
CA PRO A 495 11.29 8.94 13.98
C PRO A 495 11.59 9.74 12.70
N ARG A 496 10.65 10.61 12.29
CA ARG A 496 10.86 11.56 11.18
C ARG A 496 12.21 12.27 11.30
N GLY A 497 12.96 12.31 10.19
CA GLY A 497 14.30 12.92 10.12
C GLY A 497 15.48 11.97 10.38
N ARG A 498 15.26 10.73 10.83
CA ARG A 498 16.31 9.70 10.99
C ARG A 498 16.24 8.60 9.93
N ARG A 499 15.73 8.98 8.75
CA ARG A 499 15.56 8.14 7.57
C ARG A 499 16.88 7.46 7.14
N LEU A 500 16.79 6.34 6.41
CA LEU A 500 17.96 5.82 5.68
C LEU A 500 18.58 6.94 4.84
N GLY A 501 19.91 6.91 4.71
CA GLY A 501 20.63 7.78 3.78
C GLY A 501 20.08 7.62 2.36
N TRP A 502 20.27 8.66 1.53
CA TRP A 502 19.72 8.72 0.17
C TRP A 502 20.05 7.48 -0.65
N LEU A 503 21.30 7.00 -0.56
CA LEU A 503 21.81 5.92 -1.39
C LEU A 503 21.06 4.57 -1.19
N PRO A 504 20.97 3.98 0.02
CA PRO A 504 20.16 2.77 0.24
C PRO A 504 18.68 2.89 -0.18
N ARG A 505 18.04 4.03 0.07
CA ARG A 505 16.62 4.25 -0.28
C ARG A 505 16.37 4.13 -1.78
N HIS A 506 17.34 4.56 -2.59
CA HIS A 506 17.23 4.59 -4.05
C HIS A 506 17.99 3.45 -4.73
N ALA A 507 18.34 2.38 -4.00
CA ALA A 507 19.03 1.21 -4.58
C ALA A 507 18.27 0.61 -5.78
N HIS A 508 16.93 0.64 -5.76
CA HIS A 508 16.10 0.22 -6.88
C HIS A 508 16.34 1.03 -8.16
N TRP A 509 16.56 2.35 -8.05
CA TRP A 509 16.93 3.18 -9.20
C TRP A 509 18.34 2.89 -9.69
N LEU A 510 19.28 2.55 -8.80
CA LEU A 510 20.62 2.13 -9.21
C LEU A 510 20.59 0.82 -10.00
N MET A 511 19.78 -0.15 -9.56
CA MET A 511 19.57 -1.39 -10.29
C MET A 511 18.86 -1.15 -11.63
N ALA A 512 17.87 -0.24 -11.69
CA ALA A 512 17.21 0.12 -12.94
C ALA A 512 18.17 0.84 -13.91
N LEU A 513 19.01 1.74 -13.41
CA LEU A 513 20.06 2.41 -14.17
C LEU A 513 21.02 1.39 -14.77
N LEU A 514 21.41 0.37 -14.01
CA LEU A 514 22.26 -0.72 -14.49
C LEU A 514 21.63 -1.41 -15.71
N VAL A 515 20.38 -1.85 -15.60
CA VAL A 515 19.67 -2.55 -16.68
C VAL A 515 19.47 -1.65 -17.90
N VAL A 516 18.99 -0.41 -17.69
CA VAL A 516 18.71 0.52 -18.80
C VAL A 516 19.99 0.90 -19.52
N SER A 517 21.08 1.17 -18.80
CA SER A 517 22.36 1.50 -19.42
C SER A 517 22.92 0.34 -20.24
N ASP A 518 22.78 -0.91 -19.78
CA ASP A 518 23.19 -2.11 -20.54
C ASP A 518 22.35 -2.32 -21.80
N VAL A 519 21.03 -2.10 -21.71
CA VAL A 519 20.15 -2.18 -22.89
C VAL A 519 20.48 -1.09 -23.90
N VAL A 520 20.70 0.15 -23.45
CA VAL A 520 21.09 1.27 -24.32
C VAL A 520 22.43 0.99 -24.98
N GLU A 521 23.41 0.46 -24.24
CA GLU A 521 24.70 0.05 -24.78
C GLU A 521 24.52 -0.97 -25.91
N ASN A 522 23.76 -2.04 -25.68
CA ASN A 522 23.46 -3.06 -26.70
C ASN A 522 22.76 -2.52 -27.95
N LEU A 523 21.82 -1.58 -27.79
CA LEU A 523 21.12 -0.95 -28.91
C LEU A 523 22.01 0.03 -29.67
N ALA A 524 22.97 0.66 -29.00
CA ALA A 524 23.90 1.61 -29.57
C ALA A 524 25.08 0.95 -30.29
N MET A 525 25.50 -0.25 -29.85
CA MET A 525 26.64 -0.99 -30.40
C MET A 525 26.62 -1.15 -31.93
N PRO A 526 25.51 -1.53 -32.60
CA PRO A 526 25.45 -1.63 -34.06
C PRO A 526 25.68 -0.31 -34.81
N HIS A 527 25.49 0.82 -34.13
CA HIS A 527 25.56 2.15 -34.71
C HIS A 527 26.85 2.89 -34.33
N MET A 528 27.77 2.28 -33.59
CA MET A 528 28.93 2.96 -33.00
C MET A 528 29.87 3.65 -34.01
N GLN A 529 29.85 3.24 -35.29
CA GLN A 529 30.61 3.87 -36.38
C GLN A 529 29.96 5.16 -36.90
N ALA A 530 28.68 5.40 -36.60
CA ALA A 530 27.99 6.64 -36.95
C ALA A 530 28.33 7.78 -35.97
N PRO A 531 28.33 9.04 -36.43
CA PRO A 531 28.67 10.19 -35.58
C PRO A 531 27.83 10.25 -34.29
N GLY A 532 28.49 10.45 -33.15
CA GLY A 532 27.85 10.59 -31.84
C GLY A 532 27.45 9.28 -31.14
N TRP A 533 27.39 8.14 -31.83
CA TRP A 533 27.00 6.87 -31.22
C TRP A 533 28.08 6.27 -30.31
N ALA A 534 29.36 6.45 -30.64
CA ALA A 534 30.46 6.15 -29.72
C ALA A 534 30.30 6.89 -28.37
N THR A 535 29.74 8.10 -28.40
CA THR A 535 29.39 8.87 -27.19
C THR A 535 28.30 8.23 -26.38
N VAL A 536 27.25 7.76 -27.03
CA VAL A 536 26.17 7.02 -26.38
C VAL A 536 26.69 5.75 -25.72
N VAL A 537 27.49 4.94 -26.43
CA VAL A 537 28.06 3.68 -25.90
C VAL A 537 28.95 3.93 -24.68
N SER A 538 29.92 4.85 -24.79
CA SER A 538 30.80 5.18 -23.66
C SER A 538 30.03 5.76 -22.47
N ALA A 539 29.03 6.62 -22.70
CA ALA A 539 28.21 7.20 -21.64
C ALA A 539 27.36 6.14 -20.94
N ALA A 540 26.73 5.23 -21.69
CA ALA A 540 25.98 4.10 -21.16
C ALA A 540 26.88 3.21 -20.30
N CYS A 541 28.06 2.84 -20.80
CA CYS A 541 29.00 2.01 -20.05
C CYS A 541 29.52 2.72 -18.78
N ALA A 542 29.77 4.03 -18.83
CA ALA A 542 30.15 4.81 -17.65
C ALA A 542 29.04 4.87 -16.59
N LEU A 543 27.78 5.06 -17.00
CA LEU A 543 26.62 5.02 -16.10
C LEU A 543 26.44 3.63 -15.48
N LYS A 544 26.67 2.56 -16.24
CA LYS A 544 26.67 1.17 -15.78
C LYS A 544 27.68 0.95 -14.65
N LEU A 545 28.94 1.37 -14.86
CA LEU A 545 30.00 1.28 -13.85
C LEU A 545 29.70 2.12 -12.60
N LEU A 546 29.18 3.32 -12.77
CA LEU A 546 28.76 4.17 -11.65
C LEU A 546 27.65 3.49 -10.83
N GLY A 547 26.63 2.94 -11.50
CA GLY A 547 25.57 2.17 -10.86
C GLY A 547 26.10 0.98 -10.05
N LEU A 548 27.03 0.21 -10.61
CA LEU A 548 27.70 -0.90 -9.91
C LEU A 548 28.48 -0.42 -8.68
N ALA A 549 29.29 0.64 -8.79
CA ALA A 549 30.08 1.16 -7.68
C ALA A 549 29.20 1.67 -6.52
N LEU A 550 28.12 2.36 -6.87
CA LEU A 550 27.13 2.83 -5.90
C LEU A 550 26.40 1.65 -5.22
N LEU A 551 26.06 0.61 -5.97
CA LEU A 551 25.43 -0.58 -5.41
C LEU A 551 26.39 -1.40 -4.53
N ALA A 552 27.66 -1.52 -4.93
CA ALA A 552 28.70 -2.13 -4.12
C ALA A 552 28.87 -1.39 -2.77
N THR A 553 28.72 -0.06 -2.78
CA THR A 553 28.71 0.75 -1.54
C THR A 553 27.51 0.38 -0.66
N VAL A 554 26.32 0.18 -1.23
CA VAL A 554 25.14 -0.29 -0.48
C VAL A 554 25.40 -1.68 0.13
N LEU A 555 25.97 -2.61 -0.64
CA LEU A 555 26.30 -3.95 -0.17
C LEU A 555 27.33 -3.92 0.96
N ALA A 556 28.42 -3.14 0.80
CA ALA A 556 29.46 -2.98 1.81
C ALA A 556 28.91 -2.38 3.09
N ARG A 557 28.06 -1.34 3.00
CA ARG A 557 27.37 -0.77 4.16
C ARG A 557 26.49 -1.80 4.86
N GLY A 558 25.74 -2.61 4.11
CA GLY A 558 24.92 -3.69 4.67
C GLY A 558 25.76 -4.78 5.35
N ALA A 559 26.92 -5.13 4.79
CA ALA A 559 27.84 -6.09 5.40
C ALA A 559 28.45 -5.57 6.71
N LEU A 560 28.83 -4.28 6.73
CA LEU A 560 29.43 -3.60 7.88
C LEU A 560 28.41 -3.17 8.95
N ALA A 561 27.12 -3.09 8.61
CA ALA A 561 26.05 -2.81 9.56
C ALA A 561 26.06 -3.88 10.66
N ARG A 562 26.46 -3.48 11.87
CA ARG A 562 26.44 -4.35 13.05
C ARG A 562 25.02 -4.84 13.27
N SER A 563 24.84 -6.15 13.46
CA SER A 563 23.61 -6.66 14.06
C SER A 563 23.51 -6.00 15.45
N PRO A 564 22.39 -5.35 15.81
CA PRO A 564 22.21 -4.81 17.16
C PRO A 564 22.23 -5.88 18.26
N TYR A 565 22.41 -7.16 17.91
CA TYR A 565 22.43 -8.29 18.81
C TYR A 565 23.77 -9.02 18.73
N THR A 566 24.72 -8.61 19.55
CA THR A 566 25.57 -9.54 20.29
C THR A 566 24.89 -9.72 21.65
N PRO A 567 24.33 -10.89 21.98
CA PRO A 567 23.90 -11.13 23.35
C PRO A 567 25.14 -11.01 24.22
N ALA A 568 25.09 -10.13 25.23
CA ALA A 568 26.05 -10.23 26.32
C ALA A 568 25.87 -11.64 26.94
N PRO A 569 26.95 -12.37 27.26
CA PRO A 569 26.81 -13.64 27.95
C PRO A 569 26.00 -13.42 29.25
N PRO A 570 25.09 -14.33 29.60
CA PRO A 570 24.26 -14.19 30.79
C PRO A 570 25.18 -13.98 32.00
N THR A 571 24.96 -12.89 32.74
CA THR A 571 25.67 -12.73 34.01
C THR A 571 25.19 -13.80 34.98
N PRO A 572 26.07 -14.41 35.80
CA PRO A 572 25.70 -15.55 36.66
C PRO A 572 24.57 -15.30 37.67
N ARG A 573 24.08 -14.06 37.81
CA ARG A 573 23.06 -13.68 38.80
C ARG A 573 21.61 -13.90 38.35
N GLU A 574 21.34 -14.13 37.06
CA GLU A 574 19.95 -14.30 36.57
C GLU A 574 19.47 -15.77 36.54
N SER A 575 20.31 -16.74 36.95
CA SER A 575 19.95 -18.17 36.95
C SER A 575 19.21 -18.67 38.20
N ARG A 576 18.76 -17.77 39.11
CA ARG A 576 18.06 -18.17 40.35
C ARG A 576 16.62 -17.67 40.49
N LEU A 577 16.04 -17.13 39.43
CA LEU A 577 14.61 -16.84 39.37
C LEU A 577 14.16 -17.05 37.92
N HIS A 578 13.93 -18.30 37.51
CA HIS A 578 12.93 -18.71 36.52
C HIS A 578 12.88 -20.23 36.41
#